data_AF-A0A2E8DZ42-F1
#
_entry.id   AF-A0A2E8DZ42-F1
#
_cell.length_a   1.000
_cell.length_b   1.000
_cell.length_c   1.000
_cell.angle_alpha   90.00
_cell.angle_beta   90.00
_cell.angle_gamma   90.00
#
_symmetry.space_group_name_H-M   'P 1'
#
loop_
_entity.id
_entity.type
_entity.pdbx_description
1 polymer ?
#
loop_
_entity_poly.entity_id
_entity_poly.type
_entity_poly.pdbx_seq_one_letter_code
_entity_poly.pdbx_strand_id
1 'polypeptide(L)'
;MGNIYTGSNSGKSGLNVKKTDNSVDVFGVSQIKLDSNLALTNNGNGSVTIQSSGGGGGGSVDSVSFGSTGFLPNSATTGIITMTGTLNVGSGGTGATSLTDGGILLGSGTGAITVTSQPTNGQLLIGSTGTDPVLATLTDGTGITITEGAGTITVATDGTSPTGTGAANQVAYWNGA
;
A
#
# COMPACT_ATOMS: atom_id res chain seq x y z
N MET A 1 46.66 10.05 -28.68
CA MET A 1 47.18 11.04 -29.65
C MET A 1 46.10 12.10 -29.78
N GLY A 2 46.35 13.34 -29.35
CA GLY A 2 45.38 14.43 -29.50
C GLY A 2 45.45 14.98 -30.92
N ASN A 3 44.31 15.08 -31.61
CA ASN A 3 44.26 15.73 -32.91
C ASN A 3 44.48 17.24 -32.72
N ILE A 4 45.45 17.80 -33.44
CA ILE A 4 45.71 19.24 -33.46
C ILE A 4 44.85 19.84 -34.57
N TYR A 5 43.75 20.49 -34.19
CA TYR A 5 42.93 21.25 -35.13
C TYR A 5 43.50 22.65 -35.28
N THR A 6 43.98 23.00 -36.47
CA THR A 6 44.45 24.36 -36.79
C THR A 6 43.35 25.13 -37.52
N GLY A 7 43.02 26.32 -37.02
CA GLY A 7 42.13 27.28 -37.68
C GLY A 7 42.86 28.62 -37.84
N SER A 8 42.51 29.40 -38.86
CA SER A 8 43.02 30.77 -39.02
C SER A 8 42.17 31.73 -38.18
N ASN A 9 42.78 32.39 -37.20
CA ASN A 9 42.11 33.35 -36.32
C ASN A 9 42.04 34.77 -36.90
N SER A 10 42.30 34.95 -38.20
CA SER A 10 42.24 36.28 -38.82
C SER A 10 40.81 36.85 -38.74
N GLY A 11 40.63 37.93 -37.98
CA GLY A 11 39.36 38.63 -37.81
C GLY A 11 38.40 38.08 -36.74
N LYS A 12 38.81 37.13 -35.88
CA LYS A 12 37.96 36.61 -34.78
C LYS A 12 38.64 36.72 -33.42
N SER A 13 37.87 37.04 -32.38
CA SER A 13 38.33 37.06 -30.99
C SER A 13 38.86 35.68 -30.57
N GLY A 14 39.94 35.63 -29.78
CA GLY A 14 40.46 34.38 -29.19
C GLY A 14 39.47 33.72 -28.23
N LEU A 15 39.89 32.66 -27.51
CA LEU A 15 39.04 32.02 -26.51
C LEU A 15 38.73 33.00 -25.36
N ASN A 16 37.49 33.48 -25.32
CA ASN A 16 37.00 34.30 -24.21
C ASN A 16 36.41 33.40 -23.13
N VAL A 17 37.16 33.16 -22.05
CA VAL A 17 36.68 32.36 -20.92
C VAL A 17 35.89 33.27 -19.99
N LYS A 18 34.61 32.97 -19.78
CA LYS A 18 33.69 33.75 -18.94
C LYS A 18 32.90 32.81 -18.04
N LYS A 19 32.90 33.09 -16.75
CA LYS A 19 31.96 32.49 -15.78
C LYS A 19 30.76 33.42 -15.62
N THR A 20 29.60 32.91 -15.19
CA THR A 20 28.38 33.72 -14.99
C THR A 20 28.58 34.91 -14.05
N ASP A 21 29.55 34.82 -13.15
CA ASP A 21 29.96 35.85 -12.19
C ASP A 21 31.13 36.73 -12.68
N ASN A 22 31.60 36.54 -13.92
CA ASN A 22 32.70 37.26 -14.57
C ASN A 22 34.08 37.18 -13.88
N SER A 23 34.28 36.30 -12.89
CA SER A 23 35.59 36.02 -12.31
C SER A 23 36.18 34.76 -12.92
N VAL A 24 37.32 34.90 -13.61
CA VAL A 24 38.00 33.77 -14.26
C VAL A 24 39.49 33.86 -13.99
N ASP A 25 40.05 32.81 -13.38
CA ASP A 25 41.49 32.59 -13.26
C ASP A 25 41.92 31.49 -14.23
N VAL A 26 42.88 31.79 -15.10
CA VAL A 26 43.46 30.85 -16.09
C VAL A 26 44.99 30.77 -16.00
N PHE A 27 45.61 31.33 -14.95
CA PHE A 27 47.06 31.26 -14.79
C PHE A 27 47.50 29.82 -14.50
N GLY A 28 48.50 29.34 -15.24
CA GLY A 28 49.09 28.00 -15.03
C GLY A 28 48.25 26.81 -15.55
N VAL A 29 47.11 27.03 -16.21
CA VAL A 29 46.32 25.96 -16.83
C VAL A 29 47.00 25.49 -18.12
N SER A 30 47.42 24.22 -18.17
CA SER A 30 48.07 23.61 -19.36
C SER A 30 47.12 22.83 -20.26
N GLN A 31 45.96 22.39 -19.74
CA GLN A 31 44.91 21.71 -20.51
C GLN A 31 43.55 21.84 -19.82
N ILE A 32 42.46 21.77 -20.60
CA ILE A 32 41.08 21.61 -20.10
C ILE A 32 40.66 20.17 -20.40
N LYS A 33 40.57 19.33 -19.36
CA LYS A 33 40.17 17.93 -19.48
C LYS A 33 38.71 17.77 -19.05
N LEU A 34 37.90 17.18 -19.92
CA LEU A 34 36.53 16.79 -19.61
C LEU A 34 36.53 15.31 -19.21
N ASP A 35 35.75 14.96 -18.19
CA ASP A 35 35.47 13.57 -17.86
C ASP A 35 34.31 13.03 -18.73
N SER A 36 33.89 11.78 -18.51
CA SER A 36 32.81 11.16 -19.27
C SER A 36 31.44 11.83 -19.07
N ASN A 37 31.30 12.68 -18.06
CA ASN A 37 30.05 13.32 -17.68
C ASN A 37 29.96 14.76 -18.23
N LEU A 38 30.96 15.25 -18.95
CA LEU A 38 30.98 16.61 -19.50
C LEU A 38 31.15 16.56 -21.03
N ALA A 39 30.28 17.24 -21.75
CA ALA A 39 30.33 17.37 -23.20
C ALA A 39 30.63 18.80 -23.64
N LEU A 40 31.43 18.95 -24.69
CA LEU A 40 31.57 20.22 -25.42
C LEU A 40 30.51 20.28 -26.51
N THR A 41 29.62 21.26 -26.43
CA THR A 41 28.64 21.54 -27.49
C THR A 41 29.03 22.82 -28.21
N ASN A 42 29.29 22.73 -29.53
CA ASN A 42 29.39 23.91 -30.38
C ASN A 42 27.97 24.41 -30.67
N ASN A 43 27.59 25.55 -30.09
CA ASN A 43 26.24 26.09 -30.24
C ASN A 43 26.06 26.93 -31.51
N GLY A 44 27.06 26.96 -32.40
CA GLY A 44 27.14 27.95 -33.46
C GLY A 44 27.55 29.33 -32.94
N ASN A 45 27.69 30.30 -33.84
CA ASN A 45 28.00 31.71 -33.51
C ASN A 45 29.29 31.94 -32.70
N GLY A 46 30.23 30.99 -32.71
CA GLY A 46 31.54 31.13 -32.06
C GLY A 46 31.56 30.86 -30.56
N SER A 47 30.51 30.25 -29.99
CA SER A 47 30.48 29.85 -28.57
C SER A 47 30.45 28.34 -28.41
N VAL A 48 31.16 27.85 -27.39
CA VAL A 48 31.13 26.46 -26.94
C VAL A 48 30.61 26.45 -25.52
N THR A 49 29.61 25.62 -25.23
CA THR A 49 29.16 25.38 -23.85
C THR A 49 29.70 24.05 -23.35
N ILE A 50 30.11 24.03 -22.08
CA ILE A 50 30.40 22.80 -21.34
C ILE A 50 29.13 22.46 -20.57
N GLN A 51 28.48 21.37 -20.97
CA GLN A 51 27.28 20.87 -20.30
C GLN A 51 27.63 19.57 -19.58
N SER A 52 27.16 19.43 -18.33
CA SER A 52 27.10 18.11 -17.70
C SER A 52 26.10 17.26 -18.49
N SER A 53 26.54 16.10 -19.00
CA SER A 53 25.66 15.10 -19.58
C SER A 53 24.76 14.44 -18.51
N GLY A 54 25.04 14.69 -17.22
CA GLY A 54 24.19 14.32 -16.10
C GLY A 54 23.42 15.53 -15.55
N GLY A 55 22.10 15.39 -15.45
CA GLY A 55 21.17 16.42 -14.97
C GLY A 55 21.56 17.02 -13.61
N GLY A 56 21.41 18.33 -13.49
CA GLY A 56 21.59 19.03 -12.22
C GLY A 56 20.55 18.60 -11.19
N GLY A 57 21.03 18.31 -9.97
CA GLY A 57 20.29 18.46 -8.72
C GLY A 57 18.94 17.75 -8.61
N GLY A 58 18.99 16.47 -8.24
CA GLY A 58 17.81 15.67 -7.89
C GLY A 58 17.59 14.58 -8.93
N GLY A 59 18.13 13.38 -8.69
CA GLY A 59 17.91 12.23 -9.55
C GLY A 59 16.42 11.99 -9.69
N SER A 60 15.87 12.33 -10.85
CA SER A 60 14.52 11.92 -11.20
C SER A 60 14.49 10.39 -11.18
N VAL A 61 13.44 9.81 -10.62
CA VAL A 61 13.25 8.36 -10.69
C VAL A 61 13.11 7.99 -12.17
N ASP A 62 14.12 7.33 -12.73
CA ASP A 62 14.16 6.95 -14.14
C ASP A 62 13.10 5.89 -14.45
N SER A 63 12.87 4.95 -13.52
CA SER A 63 11.83 3.93 -13.60
C SER A 63 11.33 3.48 -12.23
N VAL A 64 10.10 2.98 -12.18
CA VAL A 64 9.48 2.40 -10.97
C VAL A 64 9.12 0.94 -11.21
N SER A 65 9.33 0.10 -10.20
CA SER A 65 8.82 -1.27 -10.12
C SER A 65 8.40 -1.56 -8.68
N PHE A 66 7.23 -2.18 -8.49
CA PHE A 66 6.70 -2.54 -7.18
C PHE A 66 6.99 -4.00 -6.79
N GLY A 67 7.75 -4.75 -7.62
CA GLY A 67 8.06 -6.16 -7.37
C GLY A 67 6.85 -7.09 -7.51
N SER A 68 7.03 -8.36 -7.17
CA SER A 68 6.01 -9.42 -7.38
C SER A 68 4.99 -9.55 -6.26
N THR A 69 5.08 -8.75 -5.19
CA THR A 69 4.29 -8.92 -3.98
C THR A 69 3.00 -8.10 -3.94
N GLY A 70 2.59 -7.49 -5.06
CA GLY A 70 1.20 -7.04 -5.18
C GLY A 70 0.92 -6.02 -6.25
N PHE A 71 1.54 -4.85 -6.16
CA PHE A 71 1.22 -3.75 -7.05
C PHE A 71 1.84 -3.93 -8.44
N LEU A 72 1.15 -3.41 -9.44
CA LEU A 72 1.66 -3.27 -10.79
C LEU A 72 2.06 -1.81 -11.06
N PRO A 73 3.12 -1.59 -11.84
CA PRO A 73 3.90 -2.59 -12.56
C PRO A 73 4.94 -3.32 -11.67
N ASN A 74 5.10 -4.63 -11.89
CA ASN A 74 6.09 -5.48 -11.22
C ASN A 74 7.44 -5.57 -11.97
N SER A 75 7.57 -4.77 -13.03
CA SER A 75 8.77 -4.59 -13.85
C SER A 75 9.00 -3.10 -14.04
N ALA A 76 10.24 -2.69 -14.26
CA ALA A 76 10.59 -1.28 -14.40
C ALA A 76 9.82 -0.62 -15.55
N THR A 77 9.08 0.46 -15.28
CA THR A 77 8.41 1.27 -16.31
C THR A 77 8.73 2.74 -16.15
N THR A 78 8.66 3.47 -17.26
CA THR A 78 8.87 4.92 -17.33
C THR A 78 7.57 5.63 -17.73
N GLY A 79 7.52 6.96 -17.56
CA GLY A 79 6.33 7.76 -17.91
C GLY A 79 5.27 7.80 -16.80
N ILE A 80 4.00 7.98 -17.18
CA ILE A 80 2.88 8.00 -16.22
C ILE A 80 2.66 6.57 -15.71
N ILE A 81 2.85 6.38 -14.41
CA ILE A 81 2.66 5.09 -13.74
C ILE A 81 1.32 5.11 -13.01
N THR A 82 0.41 4.22 -13.41
CA THR A 82 -0.83 3.97 -12.67
C THR A 82 -0.64 2.72 -11.82
N MET A 83 -0.66 2.87 -10.50
CA MET A 83 -0.56 1.74 -9.59
C MET A 83 -1.89 0.99 -9.54
N THR A 84 -1.85 -0.32 -9.72
CA THR A 84 -3.04 -1.20 -9.65
C THR A 84 -2.71 -2.49 -8.89
N GLY A 85 -3.73 -3.29 -8.56
CA GLY A 85 -3.57 -4.56 -7.83
C GLY A 85 -3.72 -4.42 -6.31
N THR A 86 -3.38 -5.49 -5.60
CA THR A 86 -3.49 -5.59 -4.14
C THR A 86 -2.14 -5.94 -3.55
N LEU A 87 -1.76 -5.32 -2.43
CA LEU A 87 -0.61 -5.77 -1.65
C LEU A 87 -0.93 -7.14 -1.02
N ASN A 88 -0.03 -8.11 -1.15
CA ASN A 88 -0.21 -9.41 -0.53
C ASN A 88 -0.09 -9.32 1.01
N VAL A 89 -0.65 -10.31 1.71
CA VAL A 89 -0.64 -10.32 3.19
C VAL A 89 0.78 -10.42 3.75
N GLY A 90 1.66 -11.18 3.10
CA GLY A 90 3.07 -11.28 3.50
C GLY A 90 3.84 -9.94 3.48
N SER A 91 3.34 -8.94 2.75
CA SER A 91 3.90 -7.57 2.74
C SER A 91 3.04 -6.56 3.49
N GLY A 92 2.06 -7.02 4.30
CA GLY A 92 1.19 -6.18 5.12
C GLY A 92 -0.10 -5.69 4.45
N GLY A 93 -0.44 -6.21 3.27
CA GLY A 93 -1.73 -5.94 2.63
C GLY A 93 -2.85 -6.87 3.09
N THR A 94 -4.03 -6.73 2.49
CA THR A 94 -5.18 -7.64 2.70
C THR A 94 -5.21 -8.80 1.71
N GLY A 95 -4.44 -8.70 0.60
CA GLY A 95 -4.51 -9.62 -0.53
C GLY A 95 -5.85 -9.60 -1.29
N ALA A 96 -6.77 -8.68 -0.99
CA ALA A 96 -8.11 -8.61 -1.57
C ALA A 96 -8.40 -7.22 -2.15
N THR A 97 -9.09 -7.17 -3.29
CA THR A 97 -9.44 -5.92 -4.02
C THR A 97 -10.65 -5.21 -3.41
N SER A 98 -11.53 -5.96 -2.75
CA SER A 98 -12.74 -5.47 -2.10
C SER A 98 -13.06 -6.34 -0.90
N LEU A 99 -13.82 -5.78 0.04
CA LEU A 99 -14.33 -6.48 1.21
C LEU A 99 -15.85 -6.38 1.19
N THR A 100 -16.55 -7.44 1.63
CA THR A 100 -18.01 -7.42 1.76
C THR A 100 -18.43 -6.32 2.74
N ASP A 101 -19.28 -5.41 2.30
CA ASP A 101 -19.84 -4.37 3.18
C ASP A 101 -20.67 -5.01 4.30
N GLY A 102 -20.41 -4.60 5.54
CA GLY A 102 -20.98 -5.20 6.75
C GLY A 102 -20.57 -6.65 7.03
N GLY A 103 -19.68 -7.25 6.24
CA GLY A 103 -19.12 -8.58 6.51
C GLY A 103 -18.06 -8.56 7.62
N ILE A 104 -17.83 -9.71 8.25
CA ILE A 104 -16.78 -9.87 9.25
C ILE A 104 -15.54 -10.42 8.55
N LEU A 105 -14.38 -9.80 8.80
CA LEU A 105 -13.10 -10.20 8.22
C LEU A 105 -12.48 -11.35 9.04
N LEU A 106 -12.14 -12.42 8.35
CA LEU A 106 -11.52 -13.63 8.87
C LEU A 106 -10.09 -13.74 8.36
N GLY A 107 -9.15 -13.99 9.26
CA GLY A 107 -7.75 -14.19 8.89
C GLY A 107 -7.53 -15.54 8.20
N SER A 108 -6.78 -15.53 7.10
CA SER A 108 -6.50 -16.72 6.27
C SER A 108 -5.01 -17.08 6.25
N GLY A 109 -4.31 -16.84 7.35
CA GLY A 109 -2.86 -17.02 7.45
C GLY A 109 -2.10 -16.06 6.53
N THR A 110 -1.35 -16.58 5.57
CA THR A 110 -0.63 -15.80 4.55
C THR A 110 -1.45 -15.54 3.28
N GLY A 111 -2.63 -16.17 3.16
CA GLY A 111 -3.58 -15.93 2.07
C GLY A 111 -4.37 -14.64 2.25
N ALA A 112 -5.07 -14.21 1.21
CA ALA A 112 -5.96 -13.05 1.27
C ALA A 112 -7.04 -13.21 2.36
N ILE A 113 -7.44 -12.10 2.98
CA ILE A 113 -8.50 -12.09 3.99
C ILE A 113 -9.79 -12.69 3.41
N THR A 114 -10.38 -13.64 4.15
CA THR A 114 -11.73 -14.15 3.86
C THR A 114 -12.74 -13.24 4.53
N VAL A 115 -13.88 -12.96 3.88
CA VAL A 115 -14.93 -12.11 4.46
C VAL A 115 -16.25 -12.87 4.45
N THR A 116 -16.97 -12.86 5.58
CA THR A 116 -18.33 -13.42 5.62
C THR A 116 -19.28 -12.59 4.77
N SER A 117 -20.48 -13.11 4.50
CA SER A 117 -21.61 -12.24 4.14
C SER A 117 -21.90 -11.26 5.29
N GLN A 118 -22.62 -10.17 5.01
CA GLN A 118 -23.19 -9.35 6.08
C GLN A 118 -24.10 -10.22 6.96
N PRO A 119 -23.92 -10.25 8.30
CA PRO A 119 -24.84 -10.95 9.19
C PRO A 119 -26.27 -10.43 9.04
N THR A 120 -27.23 -11.35 8.98
CA THR A 120 -28.66 -11.01 9.07
C THR A 120 -29.09 -10.93 10.53
N ASN A 121 -30.34 -10.52 10.79
CA ASN A 121 -30.94 -10.44 12.12
C ASN A 121 -30.66 -11.72 12.95
N GLY A 122 -30.18 -11.53 14.17
CA GLY A 122 -29.87 -12.61 15.11
C GLY A 122 -28.65 -13.48 14.79
N GLN A 123 -27.94 -13.25 13.68
CA GLN A 123 -26.76 -14.07 13.38
C GLN A 123 -25.54 -13.66 14.21
N LEU A 124 -24.86 -14.66 14.75
CA LEU A 124 -23.58 -14.59 15.45
C LEU A 124 -22.51 -15.30 14.63
N LEU A 125 -21.24 -14.89 14.82
CA LEU A 125 -20.11 -15.65 14.30
C LEU A 125 -19.76 -16.78 15.27
N ILE A 126 -20.06 -18.02 14.87
CA ILE A 126 -19.90 -19.21 15.69
C ILE A 126 -18.69 -20.01 15.19
N GLY A 127 -17.77 -20.33 16.10
CA GLY A 127 -16.57 -21.11 15.77
C GLY A 127 -16.91 -22.51 15.24
N SER A 128 -16.18 -22.95 14.23
CA SER A 128 -16.29 -24.29 13.66
C SER A 128 -14.91 -24.94 13.64
N THR A 129 -14.73 -26.04 14.37
CA THR A 129 -13.44 -26.70 14.50
C THR A 129 -12.93 -27.19 13.14
N GLY A 130 -11.75 -26.73 12.74
CA GLY A 130 -11.08 -27.15 11.49
C GLY A 130 -11.51 -26.38 10.24
N THR A 131 -12.41 -25.40 10.35
CA THR A 131 -12.83 -24.52 9.26
C THR A 131 -12.94 -23.08 9.74
N ASP A 132 -13.26 -22.16 8.82
CA ASP A 132 -13.64 -20.80 9.20
C ASP A 132 -14.91 -20.80 10.08
N PRO A 133 -15.05 -19.85 11.01
CA PRO A 133 -16.31 -19.64 11.74
C PRO A 133 -17.48 -19.33 10.78
N VAL A 134 -18.69 -19.72 11.18
CA VAL A 134 -19.91 -19.57 10.37
C VAL A 134 -20.87 -18.59 11.02
N LEU A 135 -21.62 -17.86 10.19
CA LEU A 135 -22.75 -17.08 10.68
C LEU A 135 -23.94 -18.00 10.93
N ALA A 136 -24.50 -17.94 12.13
CA ALA A 136 -25.66 -18.74 12.53
C ALA A 136 -26.44 -18.06 13.65
N THR A 137 -27.73 -18.36 13.77
CA THR A 137 -28.54 -17.95 14.93
C THR A 137 -28.36 -18.94 16.08
N LEU A 138 -28.82 -18.58 17.27
CA LEU A 138 -29.02 -19.59 18.30
C LEU A 138 -30.29 -20.38 17.97
N THR A 139 -30.39 -21.58 18.53
CA THR A 139 -31.56 -22.46 18.36
C THR A 139 -32.16 -22.75 19.72
N ASP A 140 -33.48 -22.65 19.80
CA ASP A 140 -34.26 -22.94 21.00
C ASP A 140 -33.98 -24.35 21.52
N GLY A 141 -33.86 -24.44 22.84
CA GLY A 141 -33.86 -25.70 23.58
C GLY A 141 -35.16 -25.88 24.34
N THR A 142 -35.40 -27.06 24.89
CA THR A 142 -36.59 -27.30 25.71
C THR A 142 -36.66 -26.32 26.89
N GLY A 143 -37.76 -25.58 27.01
CA GLY A 143 -37.98 -24.63 28.10
C GLY A 143 -37.36 -23.26 27.87
N ILE A 144 -36.74 -23.01 26.70
CA ILE A 144 -36.09 -21.76 26.32
C ILE A 144 -36.61 -21.31 24.96
N THR A 145 -37.15 -20.10 24.90
CA THR A 145 -37.50 -19.41 23.65
C THR A 145 -36.40 -18.40 23.32
N ILE A 146 -35.88 -18.44 22.09
CA ILE A 146 -34.95 -17.45 21.54
C ILE A 146 -35.63 -16.69 20.41
N THR A 147 -35.72 -15.37 20.56
CA THR A 147 -36.30 -14.47 19.55
C THR A 147 -35.19 -13.63 18.92
N GLU A 148 -34.92 -13.95 17.66
CA GLU A 148 -33.94 -13.25 16.83
C GLU A 148 -34.52 -11.98 16.23
N GLY A 149 -33.82 -10.86 16.37
CA GLY A 149 -34.23 -9.55 15.87
C GLY A 149 -33.07 -8.75 15.27
N ALA A 150 -33.40 -7.60 14.68
CA ALA A 150 -32.36 -6.69 14.17
C ALA A 150 -31.55 -6.13 15.34
N GLY A 151 -30.27 -6.52 15.43
CA GLY A 151 -29.37 -6.07 16.51
C GLY A 151 -29.71 -6.62 17.89
N THR A 152 -30.58 -7.63 18.00
CA THR A 152 -31.02 -8.19 19.28
C THR A 152 -31.19 -9.71 19.21
N ILE A 153 -30.89 -10.38 20.31
CA ILE A 153 -31.29 -11.76 20.58
C ILE A 153 -31.95 -11.74 21.95
N THR A 154 -33.24 -12.08 22.02
CA THR A 154 -33.95 -12.17 23.31
C THR A 154 -34.05 -13.63 23.72
N VAL A 155 -33.61 -13.94 24.94
CA VAL A 155 -33.71 -15.28 25.52
C VAL A 155 -34.69 -15.24 26.68
N ALA A 156 -35.71 -16.10 26.63
CA ALA A 156 -36.73 -16.22 27.66
C ALA A 156 -36.91 -17.69 28.06
N THR A 157 -37.39 -17.92 29.29
CA THR A 157 -37.87 -19.25 29.71
C THR A 157 -39.32 -19.43 29.31
N ASP A 158 -39.71 -20.62 28.87
CA ASP A 158 -41.09 -20.92 28.46
C ASP A 158 -42.08 -20.95 29.65
N GLY A 159 -41.56 -21.03 30.89
CA GLY A 159 -42.33 -21.06 32.12
C GLY A 159 -42.30 -19.74 32.89
N THR A 160 -43.35 -19.51 33.70
CA THR A 160 -43.29 -18.54 34.79
C THR A 160 -42.15 -18.93 35.73
N SER A 161 -41.34 -17.96 36.15
CA SER A 161 -40.37 -18.13 37.24
C SER A 161 -40.99 -19.02 38.34
N PRO A 162 -40.28 -20.00 38.94
CA PRO A 162 -40.84 -20.79 40.02
C PRO A 162 -41.16 -19.85 41.18
N THR A 163 -42.37 -19.30 41.18
CA THR A 163 -42.97 -18.73 42.38
C THR A 163 -43.23 -19.95 43.22
N GLY A 164 -42.32 -20.26 44.14
CA GLY A 164 -42.63 -21.20 45.20
C GLY A 164 -43.90 -20.69 45.85
N THR A 165 -45.05 -21.27 45.53
CA THR A 165 -46.31 -21.00 46.23
C THR A 165 -46.31 -21.76 47.56
N GLY A 166 -45.16 -21.75 48.25
CA GLY A 166 -45.08 -22.20 49.62
C GLY A 166 -45.93 -21.24 50.43
N ALA A 167 -46.98 -21.75 51.08
CA ALA A 167 -47.54 -21.07 52.24
C ALA A 167 -46.39 -20.70 53.19
N ALA A 168 -46.50 -19.58 53.91
CA ALA A 168 -45.48 -19.15 54.87
C ALA A 168 -44.99 -20.36 55.70
N ASN A 169 -43.67 -20.52 55.82
CA ASN A 169 -43.00 -21.61 56.53
C ASN A 169 -42.87 -22.98 55.81
N GLN A 170 -43.01 -23.06 54.48
CA GLN A 170 -42.65 -24.25 53.71
C GLN A 170 -41.43 -24.04 52.81
N VAL A 171 -40.46 -24.96 52.86
CA VAL A 171 -39.37 -25.04 51.88
C VAL A 171 -39.85 -25.88 50.70
N ALA A 172 -40.07 -25.25 49.55
CA ALA A 172 -40.35 -25.95 48.30
C ALA A 172 -39.03 -26.41 47.68
N TYR A 173 -38.86 -27.71 47.47
CA TYR A 173 -37.75 -28.26 46.70
C TYR A 173 -38.24 -28.57 45.27
N TRP A 174 -37.48 -28.13 44.27
CA TRP A 174 -37.75 -28.49 42.88
C TRP A 174 -37.41 -29.97 42.67
N ASN A 175 -38.41 -30.77 42.30
CA ASN A 175 -38.23 -32.15 41.84
C ASN A 175 -38.29 -32.12 40.32
N GLY A 176 -37.13 -31.88 39.67
CA GLY A 176 -37.05 -31.84 38.21
C GLY A 176 -37.56 -33.12 37.58
N ALA A 177 -38.40 -32.99 36.56
CA ALA A 177 -38.67 -34.03 35.57
C ALA A 177 -37.86 -33.71 34.32
#